data_AF-A0A534U3T7-F1
#
_entry.id   AF-A0A534U3T7-F1
#
_cell.length_a   1.000
_cell.length_b   1.000
_cell.length_c   1.000
_cell.angle_alpha   90.00
_cell.angle_beta   90.00
_cell.angle_gamma   90.00
#
_symmetry.space_group_name_H-M   'P 1'
#
loop_
_entity.id
_entity.type
_entity.pdbx_description
1 polymer ?
#
loop_
_entity_poly.entity_id
_entity_poly.type
_entity_poly.pdbx_seq_one_letter_code
_entity_poly.pdbx_strand_id
1 'polypeptide(L)' 'NTSGGSLSEAYVHGINLIIEATRQIRGTSLNQVAGARLSLVTSGNMVPTGALLLRGA' A
#
# COMPACT_ATOMS: atom_id res chain seq x y z
N ASN A 1 -2.55 0.31 5.69
CA ASN A 1 -1.50 -0.61 6.23
C ASN A 1 -2.09 -1.97 6.58
N THR A 2 -2.80 -2.58 5.65
CA THR A 2 -3.46 -3.90 5.80
C THR A 2 -2.47 -5.05 5.90
N SER A 3 -1.26 -4.90 5.37
CA SER A 3 -0.16 -5.85 5.57
C SER A 3 0.51 -5.75 6.94
N GLY A 4 0.24 -4.69 7.72
CA GLY A 4 1.00 -4.30 8.92
C GLY A 4 2.00 -3.16 8.67
N GLY A 5 2.32 -2.86 7.40
CA GLY A 5 3.18 -1.74 7.01
C GLY A 5 4.58 -1.77 7.63
N SER A 6 5.23 -0.61 7.74
CA SER A 6 6.61 -0.52 8.22
C SER A 6 6.84 -0.99 9.66
N LEU A 7 5.78 -1.00 10.49
CA LEU A 7 5.89 -1.36 11.91
C LEU A 7 5.79 -2.87 12.14
N SER A 8 5.04 -3.60 11.32
CA SER A 8 4.71 -5.01 11.59
C SER A 8 4.94 -5.96 10.42
N GLU A 9 4.95 -5.48 9.18
CA GLU A 9 5.30 -6.31 8.02
C GLU A 9 6.82 -6.34 7.84
N ALA A 10 7.37 -5.20 7.41
CA ALA A 10 8.79 -4.97 7.20
C ALA A 10 9.02 -3.49 6.86
N TYR A 11 10.18 -2.95 7.26
CA TYR A 11 10.64 -1.64 6.81
C TYR A 11 11.53 -1.78 5.58
N VAL A 12 10.90 -1.82 4.40
CA VAL A 12 11.60 -1.91 3.09
C VAL A 12 11.49 -0.58 2.33
N HIS A 13 11.74 0.53 3.04
CA HIS A 13 11.63 1.89 2.50
C HIS A 13 10.31 2.17 1.75
N GLY A 14 9.21 1.56 2.20
CA GLY A 14 7.87 1.78 1.64
C GLY A 14 7.53 0.97 0.39
N ILE A 15 8.47 0.23 -0.21
CA ILE A 15 8.18 -0.58 -1.41
C ILE A 15 7.13 -1.67 -1.12
N ASN A 16 7.13 -2.25 0.07
CA ASN A 16 6.11 -3.20 0.51
C ASN A 16 4.70 -2.60 0.53
N LEU A 17 4.55 -1.29 0.77
CA LEU A 17 3.25 -0.61 0.74
C LEU A 17 2.69 -0.53 -0.69
N ILE A 18 3.56 -0.39 -1.70
CA ILE A 18 3.15 -0.40 -3.11
C ILE A 18 2.64 -1.79 -3.51
N ILE A 19 3.32 -2.84 -3.03
CA ILE A 19 2.91 -4.23 -3.28
C ILE A 19 1.57 -4.50 -2.61
N GLU A 20 1.39 -4.08 -1.35
CA GLU A 20 0.12 -4.25 -0.65
C GLU A 20 -1.03 -3.49 -1.32
N ALA A 21 -0.81 -2.24 -1.74
CA ALA A 21 -1.80 -1.48 -2.50
C ALA A 21 -2.16 -2.19 -3.82
N THR A 22 -1.18 -2.77 -4.50
CA THR A 22 -1.41 -3.56 -5.72
C THR A 22 -2.24 -4.80 -5.44
N ARG A 23 -1.97 -5.52 -4.34
CA ARG A 23 -2.77 -6.68 -3.91
C ARG A 23 -4.20 -6.28 -3.56
N GLN A 24 -4.39 -5.17 -2.85
CA GLN A 24 -5.73 -4.64 -2.52
C GLN A 24 -6.56 -4.35 -3.77
N ILE A 25 -5.97 -3.65 -4.74
CA ILE A 25 -6.63 -3.33 -6.01
C ILE A 25 -6.94 -4.58 -6.85
N ARG A 26 -6.12 -5.63 -6.73
CA ARG A 26 -6.32 -6.91 -7.45
C ARG A 26 -7.21 -7.91 -6.70
N GLY A 27 -7.65 -7.61 -5.48
CA GLY A 27 -8.45 -8.55 -4.69
C GLY A 27 -7.65 -9.74 -4.14
N THR A 28 -6.33 -9.62 -3.97
CA THR A 28 -5.44 -10.71 -3.55
C THR A 28 -4.68 -10.43 -2.26
N SER A 29 -5.08 -9.42 -1.48
CA SER A 29 -4.49 -9.20 -0.15
C SER A 29 -4.98 -10.25 0.84
N LEU A 30 -4.12 -10.64 1.78
CA LEU A 30 -4.50 -11.49 2.92
C LEU A 30 -5.54 -10.79 3.82
N ASN A 31 -5.45 -9.46 3.94
CA ASN A 31 -6.35 -8.62 4.72
C ASN A 31 -7.14 -7.72 3.77
N GLN A 32 -7.92 -8.33 2.89
CA GLN A 32 -8.59 -7.67 1.78
C GLN A 32 -9.66 -6.66 2.26
N VAL A 33 -9.60 -5.44 1.74
CA VAL A 33 -10.69 -4.47 1.86
C VAL A 33 -11.74 -4.76 0.78
N ALA A 34 -13.00 -4.92 1.19
CA ALA A 34 -14.10 -5.24 0.28
C ALA A 34 -14.31 -4.11 -0.74
N GLY A 35 -14.35 -4.46 -2.03
CA GLY A 35 -14.63 -3.51 -3.11
C GLY A 35 -13.55 -2.45 -3.34
N ALA A 36 -12.31 -2.68 -2.89
CA ALA A 36 -11.20 -1.74 -3.06
C ALA A 36 -10.94 -1.45 -4.56
N ARG A 37 -11.30 -0.24 -5.00
CA ARG A 37 -11.10 0.24 -6.38
C ARG A 37 -10.04 1.32 -6.51
N LEU A 38 -9.66 1.94 -5.40
CA LEU A 38 -8.69 3.02 -5.33
C LEU A 38 -7.83 2.84 -4.08
N SER A 39 -6.51 3.03 -4.21
CA SER A 39 -5.57 2.91 -3.10
C SER A 39 -4.53 4.02 -3.17
N LEU A 40 -4.32 4.72 -2.05
CA LEU A 40 -3.30 5.74 -1.89
C LEU A 40 -2.09 5.14 -1.15
N VAL A 41 -0.90 5.32 -1.71
CA VAL A 41 0.37 5.01 -1.06
C VAL A 41 1.14 6.30 -0.88
N THR A 42 1.59 6.58 0.34
CA THR A 42 2.48 7.70 0.65
C THR A 42 3.87 7.18 1.00
N SER A 43 4.92 7.89 0.57
CA SER A 43 6.30 7.58 0.92
C SER A 43 6.68 8.09 2.32
N GLY A 44 7.96 7.97 2.69
CA GLY A 44 8.47 8.38 4.00
C GLY A 44 8.23 9.86 4.33
N ASN A 45 8.28 10.20 5.61
CA ASN A 45 8.16 11.56 6.11
C ASN A 45 9.55 12.21 6.31
N MET A 46 9.59 13.52 6.58
CA MET A 46 10.79 14.30 6.94
C MET A 46 11.88 14.44 5.85
N VAL A 47 11.64 13.91 4.66
CA VAL A 47 12.46 14.08 3.45
C VAL A 47 11.55 14.44 2.26
N PRO A 48 12.08 14.98 1.14
CA PRO A 48 11.29 15.13 -0.08
C PRO A 48 10.57 13.81 -0.41
N THR A 49 9.26 13.87 -0.54
CA THR A 49 8.39 12.69 -0.54
C THR A 49 7.43 12.71 -1.73
N GLY A 50 6.76 11.58 -1.94
CA GLY A 50 5.81 11.38 -3.03
C GLY A 50 4.64 10.52 -2.62
N ALA A 51 3.68 10.39 -3.53
CA ALA A 51 2.52 9.53 -3.36
C ALA A 51 2.10 8.89 -4.68
N LEU A 52 1.46 7.73 -4.60
CA LEU A 52 0.88 7.00 -5.71
C LEU A 52 -0.60 6.78 -5.47
N LEU A 53 -1.41 6.96 -6.51
CA LEU A 53 -2.82 6.59 -6.51
C LEU A 53 -3.03 5.45 -7.50
N LEU A 54 -3.31 4.25 -7.00
CA LEU A 54 -3.56 3.06 -7.81
C LEU A 54 -5.06 2.88 -7.97
N ARG A 55 -5.51 2.62 -9.21
CA ARG A 55 -6.91 2.37 -9.54
C ARG A 55 -7.07 0.99 -10.16
N GLY A 56 -8.06 0.24 -9.69
CA GLY A 56 -8.50 -1.03 -10.29
C GLY A 56 -9.39 -0.79 -11.51
N ALA A 57 -9.36 -1.74 -12.45
CA ALA A 57 -10.24 -1.75 -13.62
C ALA A 57 -11.71 -1.76 -13.20
#